data_AF-A0A9X1GFD6-F1
#
_entry.id   AF-A0A9X1GFD6-F1
#
_cell.length_a   1.000
_cell.length_b   1.000
_cell.length_c   1.000
_cell.angle_alpha   90.00
_cell.angle_beta   90.00
_cell.angle_gamma   90.00
#
_symmetry.space_group_name_H-M   'P 1'
#
loop_
_entity.id
_entity.type
_entity.pdbx_description
1 polymer ?
#
loop_
_entity_poly.entity_id
_entity_poly.type
_entity_poly.pdbx_seq_one_letter_code
_entity_poly.pdbx_strand_id
1 'polypeptide(L)' 'MTTFSFTSVLQKTAGATLSKPVQVTLYMMLSSLIIWTVLFSNYPPAHNTAHSLRHHALGVSCH' A
#
# COMPACT_ATOMS: atom_id res chain seq x y z
N MET A 1 38.14 9.36 17.36
CA MET A 1 36.82 9.07 17.96
C MET A 1 35.77 9.65 17.05
N THR A 2 35.01 8.84 16.30
CA THR A 2 33.91 9.31 15.45
C THR A 2 32.67 9.46 16.31
N THR A 3 32.39 10.68 16.76
CA THR A 3 31.14 11.03 17.44
C THR A 3 30.00 10.92 16.43
N PHE A 4 29.23 9.84 16.48
CA PHE A 4 27.98 9.75 15.74
C PHE A 4 26.97 10.72 16.38
N SER A 5 26.77 11.88 15.76
CA SER A 5 25.71 12.79 16.16
C SER A 5 24.36 12.16 15.83
N PHE A 6 23.57 11.84 16.86
CA PHE A 6 22.18 11.34 16.73
C PHE A 6 21.33 12.22 15.79
N THR A 7 21.56 13.52 15.79
CA THR A 7 20.91 14.48 14.88
C THR A 7 21.18 14.19 13.40
N SER A 8 22.40 13.77 13.06
CA SER A 8 22.79 13.45 11.67
C SER A 8 22.13 12.17 11.16
N VAL A 9 21.98 11.16 12.04
CA VAL A 9 21.28 9.92 11.74
C VAL A 9 19.79 10.21 11.55
N LEU A 10 19.18 11.02 12.43
CA LEU A 10 17.78 11.42 12.32
C LEU A 10 17.49 12.19 11.02
N GLN A 11 18.33 13.16 10.64
CA GLN A 11 18.18 13.90 9.39
C GLN A 11 18.32 13.01 8.16
N LYS A 12 19.26 12.05 8.19
CA LYS A 12 19.45 11.10 7.09
C LYS A 12 18.24 10.16 6.95
N THR A 13 17.70 9.65 8.06
CA THR A 13 16.48 8.84 8.06
C THR A 13 15.27 9.64 7.59
N ALA A 14 15.14 10.90 8.02
CA ALA A 14 14.08 11.80 7.56
C ALA A 14 14.18 12.04 6.04
N GLY A 15 15.37 12.31 5.51
CA GLY A 15 15.59 12.47 4.07
C GLY A 15 15.29 11.19 3.27
N ALA A 16 15.60 10.01 3.81
CA ALA A 16 15.25 8.75 3.18
C ALA A 16 13.74 8.50 3.16
N THR A 17 13.04 8.69 4.28
CA THR A 17 11.58 8.51 4.37
C THR A 17 10.81 9.55 3.56
N LEU A 18 11.29 10.80 3.55
CA LEU A 18 10.69 11.88 2.76
C LEU A 18 11.11 11.83 1.28
N SER A 19 11.93 10.85 0.89
CA SER A 19 12.32 10.69 -0.50
C SER A 19 11.12 10.32 -1.37
N LYS A 20 11.12 10.82 -2.60
CA LYS A 20 10.07 10.50 -3.59
C LYS A 20 9.93 8.99 -3.83
N PRO A 21 11.02 8.19 -3.95
CA PRO A 21 10.89 6.75 -4.12
C PRO A 21 10.15 6.06 -2.97
N VAL A 22 10.43 6.43 -1.72
CA VAL A 22 9.75 5.85 -0.55
C VAL A 22 8.27 6.24 -0.55
N GLN A 23 7.94 7.49 -0.83
CA GLN A 23 6.55 7.94 -0.93
C GLN A 23 5.78 7.18 -2.02
N VAL A 24 6.39 6.99 -3.20
CA VAL A 24 5.78 6.24 -4.32
C VAL A 24 5.59 4.77 -3.94
N THR A 25 6.59 4.13 -3.33
CA THR A 25 6.47 2.74 -2.87
C THR A 25 5.35 2.58 -1.85
N LEU A 26 5.27 3.46 -0.86
CA LEU A 26 4.20 3.44 0.14
C LEU A 26 2.82 3.63 -0.50
N TYR A 27 2.71 4.55 -1.47
CA TYR A 27 1.48 4.77 -2.22
C TYR A 27 1.08 3.51 -3.01
N MET A 28 2.01 2.90 -3.75
CA MET A 28 1.74 1.68 -4.52
C MET A 28 1.35 0.51 -3.63
N MET A 29 1.99 0.34 -2.48
CA MET A 29 1.63 -0.68 -1.50
C MET A 29 0.22 -0.46 -0.95
N LEU A 30 -0.12 0.79 -0.60
CA LEU A 30 -1.46 1.14 -0.13
C LEU A 30 -2.53 0.91 -1.21
N SER A 31 -2.28 1.35 -2.45
CA SER A 31 -3.18 1.11 -3.58
C SER A 31 -3.39 -0.39 -3.81
N SER A 32 -2.32 -1.18 -3.75
CA SER A 32 -2.39 -2.64 -3.92
C SER A 32 -3.24 -3.29 -2.82
N LEU A 33 -3.07 -2.85 -1.56
CA LEU A 33 -3.85 -3.34 -0.44
C LEU A 33 -5.35 -3.00 -0.57
N ILE A 34 -5.66 -1.78 -1.02
CA ILE A 34 -7.05 -1.36 -1.27
C ILE A 34 -7.66 -2.20 -2.38
N ILE A 35 -6.97 -2.34 -3.52
CA ILE A 35 -7.44 -3.14 -4.66
C ILE A 35 -7.68 -4.58 -4.23
N TRP A 36 -6.73 -5.18 -3.50
CA TRP A 36 -6.89 -6.53 -2.95
C TRP A 36 -8.11 -6.63 -2.04
N THR A 37 -8.28 -5.68 -1.13
CA THR A 37 -9.41 -5.67 -0.19
C THR A 37 -10.74 -5.59 -0.94
N VAL A 38 -10.88 -4.71 -1.93
CA VAL A 38 -12.11 -4.57 -2.72
C VAL A 38 -12.39 -5.85 -3.54
N LEU A 39 -11.36 -6.39 -4.20
CA LEU A 39 -11.47 -7.55 -5.08
C LEU A 39 -11.50 -8.89 -4.35
N PHE A 40 -11.19 -8.96 -3.05
CA PHE A 40 -11.15 -10.22 -2.29
C PHE A 40 -11.87 -10.19 -0.93
N SER A 41 -12.54 -9.10 -0.57
CA SER A 41 -13.34 -9.05 0.68
C SER A 41 -14.48 -10.05 0.67
N ASN A 42 -14.71 -10.70 1.82
CA ASN A 42 -15.83 -11.58 2.13
C ASN A 42 -16.95 -10.86 2.92
N TYR A 43 -16.78 -9.57 3.23
CA TYR A 43 -17.82 -8.78 3.90
C TYR A 43 -18.94 -8.46 2.91
N PRO A 44 -20.19 -8.90 3.14
CA PRO A 44 -21.24 -8.87 2.11
C PRO A 44 -21.50 -7.50 1.46
N PRO A 45 -21.54 -6.38 2.21
CA PRO A 45 -21.69 -5.07 1.59
C PRO A 45 -20.55 -4.71 0.64
N ALA A 46 -19.29 -4.89 1.06
CA ALA A 46 -18.14 -4.59 0.22
C ALA A 46 -18.03 -5.55 -0.98
N HIS A 47 -18.31 -6.83 -0.76
CA HIS A 47 -18.37 -7.85 -1.81
C HIS A 47 -19.40 -7.46 -2.88
N ASN A 48 -20.63 -7.15 -2.45
CA ASN A 48 -21.73 -6.88 -3.36
C ASN A 48 -21.52 -5.60 -4.17
N THR A 49 -20.94 -4.55 -3.56
CA THR A 49 -20.57 -3.33 -4.28
C THR A 49 -19.54 -3.61 -5.39
N ALA A 50 -18.58 -4.49 -5.15
CA ALA A 50 -17.53 -4.83 -6.11
C ALA A 50 -17.86 -6.03 -7.01
N HIS A 51 -19.02 -6.66 -6.86
CA HIS A 51 -19.33 -7.95 -7.48
C HIS A 51 -19.25 -7.90 -9.01
N SER A 52 -19.84 -6.88 -9.63
CA SER A 52 -19.75 -6.71 -11.09
C SER A 52 -18.31 -6.52 -11.57
N LEU A 53 -17.49 -5.74 -10.84
CA LEU A 53 -16.08 -5.56 -11.18
C LEU A 53 -15.30 -6.87 -11.10
N ARG A 54 -15.58 -7.72 -10.12
CA ARG A 54 -14.93 -9.02 -9.93
C ARG A 54 -15.23 -9.98 -11.08
N HIS A 55 -16.44 -9.99 -11.61
CA HIS A 55 -16.78 -10.79 -12.80
C HIS A 55 -16.01 -10.38 -14.07
N HIS A 56 -15.58 -9.12 -14.16
CA HIS A 56 -14.78 -8.63 -15.29
C HIS A 56 -13.27 -8.71 -15.04
N ALA A 57 -12.85 -9.00 -13.80
CA ALA A 57 -11.45 -9.09 -13.43
C ALA A 57 -10.94 -10.54 -13.57
N LEU A 58 -10.08 -10.77 -14.57
CA LEU A 58 -9.43 -12.06 -14.77
C LEU A 58 -8.68 -12.51 -13.51
N GLY A 59 -8.92 -13.75 -13.08
CA GLY A 59 -8.24 -14.35 -11.93
C GLY A 59 -8.86 -13.99 -10.57
N VAL A 60 -9.92 -13.19 -10.52
CA VAL A 60 -10.71 -12.97 -9.30
C VAL A 60 -11.86 -13.97 -9.28
N SER A 61 -11.74 -15.01 -8.45
CA SER A 61 -12.82 -15.97 -8.24
C SER A 61 -14.00 -15.33 -7.50
N CYS A 62 -15.20 -15.47 -8.04
CA CYS A 62 -16.49 -15.23 -7.37
C CYS A 62 -17.42 -16.44 -7.59
N HIS A 63 -18.29 -16.69 -6.62
CA HIS A 63 -19.24 -17.81 -6.58
C HIS A 63 -20.62 -17.32 -6.15
#